data_AF-A0A9C8H7S4-F1
#
_entry.id   AF-A0A9C8H7S4-F1
#
_cell.length_a   1.000
_cell.length_b   1.000
_cell.length_c   1.000
_cell.angle_alpha   90.00
_cell.angle_beta   90.00
_cell.angle_gamma   90.00
#
_symmetry.space_group_name_H-M   'P 1'
#
loop_
_entity.id
_entity.type
_entity.pdbx_description
1 polymer ?
#
loop_
_entity_poly.entity_id
_entity_poly.type
_entity_poly.pdbx_seq_one_letter_code
_entity_poly.pdbx_strand_id
1 'polypeptide(L)'
;MRFVLSLLTCVALPAAALADEIRPITGSLVYRERIALPPEAEMQIELRDGAGAVVLSEGQPTGGAQVPLQFAVEAPGLGAFSLRAALRLEGEIRWLSDTVAIEAGQGPVEAGEVLLKGFRPMGFATTLSCGELVAELGFVGEGARLRIGGQYVDLVQEVTASGVKFVAEGDPETWIWTRGDAATLRLHGAEFPECNAALPGASYRARGNEPGWTLEIAGGQMRYAGDYGATEIAAPLPESGIVDGARVYAAEGADLVLSLAQALCRDTMTGMPYPAMAVVEAGGQSLSGCGGDPLDVLAAHPWRIEDIGGGGIVGSSNVGIVFGRDGRVSGSGGCNRFMGGAELTGEGLRIGPVAVTMMACPEALMDQERRFFEVLDRVDRFDVTEDGALVLIGGDAVLATARR
;
A
#
# COMPACT_ATOMS: atom_id res chain seq x y z
N MET A 1 60.05 65.51 -14.96
CA MET A 1 59.13 64.60 -14.26
C MET A 1 58.79 63.46 -15.22
N ARG A 2 59.26 62.24 -14.92
CA ARG A 2 58.98 61.02 -15.69
C ARG A 2 57.62 60.47 -15.26
N PHE A 3 56.68 60.29 -16.18
CA PHE A 3 55.45 59.52 -15.95
C PHE A 3 55.68 58.08 -16.43
N VAL A 4 55.48 57.13 -15.51
CA VAL A 4 55.56 55.68 -15.75
C VAL A 4 54.18 55.22 -16.23
N LEU A 5 54.16 54.52 -17.37
CA LEU A 5 52.97 53.89 -17.95
C LEU A 5 52.88 52.45 -17.41
N SER A 6 51.90 52.16 -16.55
CA SER A 6 51.61 50.79 -16.10
C SER A 6 50.77 50.06 -17.14
N LEU A 7 51.33 49.02 -17.77
CA LEU A 7 50.55 48.01 -18.49
C LEU A 7 49.93 47.03 -17.48
N LEU A 8 48.60 46.92 -17.47
CA LEU A 8 47.89 45.80 -16.87
C LEU A 8 47.82 44.65 -17.89
N THR A 9 48.54 43.56 -17.63
CA THR A 9 48.42 42.29 -18.35
C THR A 9 47.28 41.49 -17.75
N CYS A 10 46.19 41.34 -18.50
CA CYS A 10 45.06 40.48 -18.12
C CYS A 10 45.41 39.02 -18.48
N VAL A 11 45.66 38.18 -17.48
CA VAL A 11 45.87 36.74 -17.67
C VAL A 11 44.50 36.07 -17.69
N ALA A 12 44.04 35.65 -18.88
CA ALA A 12 42.87 34.80 -19.01
C ALA A 12 43.26 33.35 -18.69
N LEU A 13 42.78 32.82 -17.57
CA LEU A 13 42.83 31.39 -17.26
C LEU A 13 41.77 30.68 -18.12
N PRO A 14 42.11 29.58 -18.83
CA PRO A 14 41.10 28.75 -19.45
C PRO A 14 40.35 27.98 -18.36
N ALA A 15 39.04 28.20 -18.25
CA ALA A 15 38.17 27.32 -17.51
C ALA A 15 38.11 25.99 -18.27
N ALA A 16 38.78 24.96 -17.76
CA ALA A 16 38.54 23.60 -18.20
C ALA A 16 37.12 23.22 -17.77
N ALA A 17 36.20 23.15 -18.73
CA ALA A 17 34.92 22.49 -18.51
C ALA A 17 35.22 21.03 -18.15
N LEU A 18 34.78 20.59 -16.97
CA LEU A 18 34.69 19.17 -16.66
C LEU A 18 33.68 18.60 -17.66
N ALA A 19 34.17 17.89 -18.68
CA ALA A 19 33.30 17.03 -19.45
C ALA A 19 32.80 15.95 -18.48
N ASP A 20 31.48 15.84 -18.29
CA ASP A 20 30.90 14.66 -17.65
C ASP A 20 31.43 13.45 -18.44
N GLU A 21 32.24 12.61 -17.80
CA GLU A 21 32.68 11.36 -18.43
C GLU A 21 31.43 10.54 -18.71
N ILE A 22 31.19 10.14 -19.96
CA ILE A 22 30.04 9.30 -20.33
C ILE A 22 30.47 7.82 -20.29
N ARG A 23 29.60 6.96 -19.77
CA ARG A 23 29.79 5.53 -19.60
C ARG A 23 28.75 4.73 -20.38
N PRO A 24 29.14 3.92 -21.37
CA PRO A 24 28.18 3.07 -22.08
C PRO A 24 27.75 1.88 -21.20
N ILE A 25 26.45 1.59 -21.23
CA ILE A 25 25.83 0.43 -20.59
C ILE A 25 25.17 -0.41 -21.69
N THR A 26 25.55 -1.66 -21.81
CA THR A 26 25.02 -2.61 -22.80
C THR A 26 24.32 -3.78 -22.12
N GLY A 27 23.40 -4.42 -22.83
CA GLY A 27 22.75 -5.64 -22.36
C GLY A 27 21.71 -6.15 -23.35
N SER A 28 20.92 -7.13 -22.91
CA SER A 28 19.84 -7.67 -23.73
C SER A 28 18.55 -7.85 -22.95
N LEU A 29 17.41 -7.64 -23.62
CA LEU A 29 16.09 -7.84 -23.03
C LEU A 29 15.54 -9.21 -23.45
N VAL A 30 15.10 -10.01 -22.48
CA VAL A 30 14.53 -11.34 -22.70
C VAL A 30 13.19 -11.48 -21.97
N TYR A 31 12.27 -12.28 -22.49
CA TYR A 31 11.09 -12.76 -21.75
C TYR A 31 10.92 -14.26 -21.97
N ARG A 32 10.17 -14.94 -21.09
CA ARG A 32 10.06 -16.42 -21.09
C ARG A 32 8.90 -16.95 -21.92
N GLU A 33 7.95 -16.09 -22.21
CA GLU A 33 6.73 -16.38 -22.96
C GLU A 33 7.08 -16.71 -24.41
N ARG A 34 6.44 -17.73 -24.99
CA ARG A 34 6.61 -18.11 -26.40
C ARG A 34 5.70 -17.28 -27.31
N ILE A 35 5.86 -15.97 -27.26
CA ILE A 35 5.06 -14.99 -28.00
C ILE A 35 6.02 -14.18 -28.89
N ALA A 36 5.64 -13.88 -30.12
CA ALA A 36 6.41 -13.02 -31.00
C ALA A 36 6.05 -11.54 -30.79
N LEU A 37 7.06 -10.66 -30.79
CA LEU A 37 6.84 -9.22 -30.81
C LEU A 37 6.35 -8.77 -32.18
N PRO A 38 5.34 -7.88 -32.23
CA PRO A 38 4.95 -7.25 -33.48
C PRO A 38 6.04 -6.26 -33.95
N PRO A 39 6.13 -5.95 -35.26
CA PRO A 39 7.21 -5.12 -35.81
C PRO A 39 7.23 -3.67 -35.30
N GLU A 40 6.07 -3.17 -34.87
CA GLU A 40 5.88 -1.86 -34.25
C GLU A 40 6.22 -1.81 -32.75
N ALA A 41 6.69 -2.91 -32.16
CA ALA A 41 7.12 -2.89 -30.77
C ALA A 41 8.29 -1.92 -30.57
N GLU A 42 8.27 -1.17 -29.47
CA GLU A 42 9.35 -0.28 -29.05
C GLU A 42 9.94 -0.79 -27.73
N MET A 43 11.26 -0.78 -27.61
CA MET A 43 11.92 -0.99 -26.32
C MET A 43 12.27 0.36 -25.69
N GLN A 44 12.13 0.45 -24.38
CA GLN A 44 12.49 1.60 -23.58
C GLN A 44 13.49 1.17 -22.50
N ILE A 45 14.57 1.93 -22.35
CA ILE A 45 15.54 1.78 -21.28
C ILE A 45 15.52 3.05 -20.43
N GLU A 46 15.41 2.89 -19.13
CA GLU A 46 15.44 3.98 -18.17
C GLU A 46 16.55 3.76 -17.15
N LEU A 47 17.29 4.82 -16.83
CA LEU A 47 18.27 4.86 -15.76
C LEU A 47 17.86 5.90 -14.73
N ARG A 48 17.99 5.53 -13.46
CA ARG A 48 17.83 6.45 -12.32
C ARG A 48 19.07 6.47 -11.46
N ASP A 49 19.42 7.64 -10.91
CA ASP A 49 20.53 7.76 -9.96
C ASP A 49 20.15 7.26 -8.55
N GLY A 50 21.09 7.36 -7.60
CA GLY A 50 20.89 6.96 -6.21
C GLY A 50 19.86 7.79 -5.43
N ALA A 51 19.38 8.92 -5.97
CA ALA A 51 18.29 9.74 -5.42
C ALA A 51 16.94 9.47 -6.13
N GLY A 52 16.90 8.49 -7.05
CA GLY A 52 15.69 8.11 -7.79
C GLY A 52 15.33 9.04 -8.94
N ALA A 53 16.19 10.01 -9.28
CA ALA A 53 15.98 10.92 -10.40
C ALA A 53 16.27 10.21 -11.73
N VAL A 54 15.38 10.37 -12.72
CA VAL A 54 15.62 9.86 -14.08
C VAL A 54 16.79 10.62 -14.69
N VAL A 55 17.89 9.91 -14.91
CA VAL A 55 19.07 10.47 -15.58
C VAL A 55 19.07 10.14 -17.08
N LEU A 56 18.34 9.09 -17.48
CA LEU A 56 18.14 8.70 -18.87
C LEU A 56 16.79 8.02 -19.03
N SER A 57 16.07 8.35 -20.10
CA SER A 57 14.95 7.55 -20.60
C SER A 57 15.02 7.53 -22.13
N GLU A 58 15.46 6.42 -22.70
CA GLU A 58 15.70 6.26 -24.13
C GLU A 58 14.80 5.16 -24.70
N GLY A 59 14.07 5.48 -25.76
CA GLY A 59 13.18 4.57 -26.48
C GLY A 59 13.68 4.33 -27.89
N GLN A 60 13.63 3.08 -28.35
CA GLN A 60 13.98 2.72 -29.71
C GLN A 60 13.03 1.65 -30.29
N PRO A 61 12.63 1.77 -31.57
CA PRO A 61 11.87 0.73 -32.24
C PRO A 61 12.67 -0.58 -32.30
N THR A 62 11.98 -1.69 -32.06
CA THR A 62 12.57 -3.03 -32.23
C THR A 62 12.77 -3.40 -33.70
N GLY A 63 12.06 -2.74 -34.63
CA GLY A 63 12.18 -3.00 -36.07
C GLY A 63 11.83 -4.44 -36.47
N GLY A 64 10.97 -5.12 -35.70
CA GLY A 64 10.63 -6.54 -35.90
C GLY A 64 11.64 -7.54 -35.33
N ALA A 65 12.71 -7.07 -34.68
CA ALA A 65 13.60 -7.94 -33.93
C ALA A 65 12.82 -8.66 -32.80
N GLN A 66 13.25 -9.88 -32.50
CA GLN A 66 12.70 -10.70 -31.43
C GLN A 66 13.70 -10.79 -30.28
N VAL A 67 13.23 -11.14 -29.08
CA VAL A 67 14.14 -11.38 -27.94
C VAL A 67 15.17 -12.48 -28.25
N PRO A 68 16.43 -12.36 -27.81
CA PRO A 68 17.00 -11.27 -27.00
C PRO A 68 17.22 -9.96 -27.78
N LEU A 69 16.62 -8.86 -27.30
CA LEU A 69 16.76 -7.54 -27.91
C LEU A 69 17.97 -6.81 -27.32
N GLN A 70 18.94 -6.44 -28.14
CA GLN A 70 20.14 -5.75 -27.67
C GLN A 70 19.86 -4.27 -27.41
N PHE A 71 20.40 -3.73 -26.32
CA PHE A 71 20.38 -2.30 -26.04
C PHE A 71 21.78 -1.78 -25.70
N ALA A 72 21.99 -0.49 -25.97
CA ALA A 72 23.18 0.26 -25.57
C ALA A 72 22.72 1.68 -25.23
N VAL A 73 23.06 2.14 -24.03
CA VAL A 73 22.69 3.48 -23.56
C VAL A 73 23.89 4.17 -22.91
N GLU A 74 23.88 5.50 -22.89
CA GLU A 74 24.96 6.32 -22.34
C GLU A 74 24.56 6.91 -20.99
N ALA A 75 25.33 6.60 -19.94
CA ALA A 75 25.10 7.06 -18.57
C ALA A 75 26.19 8.02 -18.08
N PRO A 76 25.92 8.92 -17.12
CA PRO A 76 26.96 9.72 -16.47
C PRO A 76 27.99 8.84 -15.71
N GLY A 77 29.28 9.07 -15.91
CA GLY A 77 30.34 8.08 -15.69
C GLY A 77 30.86 7.92 -14.26
N LEU A 78 30.20 8.50 -13.26
CA LEU A 78 30.59 8.40 -11.86
C LEU A 78 29.46 7.89 -10.94
N GLY A 79 28.21 7.85 -11.43
CA GLY A 79 27.05 7.47 -10.62
C GLY A 79 26.84 5.95 -10.55
N ALA A 80 26.26 5.50 -9.43
CA ALA A 80 25.54 4.23 -9.40
C ALA A 80 24.13 4.46 -9.93
N PHE A 81 23.60 3.50 -10.69
CA PHE A 81 22.29 3.62 -11.33
C PHE A 81 21.42 2.41 -11.09
N SER A 82 20.12 2.63 -11.21
CA SER A 82 19.10 1.61 -11.29
C SER A 82 18.57 1.59 -12.73
N LEU A 83 18.74 0.47 -13.44
CA LEU A 83 18.27 0.26 -14.81
C LEU A 83 16.92 -0.44 -14.81
N ARG A 84 15.96 0.05 -15.59
CA ARG A 84 14.71 -0.64 -15.88
C ARG A 84 14.45 -0.63 -17.38
N ALA A 85 13.89 -1.72 -17.89
CA ALA A 85 13.55 -1.88 -19.30
C ALA A 85 12.06 -2.18 -19.48
N ALA A 86 11.47 -1.70 -20.56
CA ALA A 86 10.09 -1.95 -20.94
C ALA A 86 9.97 -2.26 -22.43
N LEU A 87 8.94 -3.02 -22.80
CA LEU A 87 8.48 -3.13 -24.17
C LEU A 87 7.10 -2.50 -24.28
N ARG A 88 6.97 -1.57 -25.23
CA ARG A 88 5.73 -0.90 -25.58
C ARG A 88 5.15 -1.47 -26.85
N LEU A 89 3.85 -1.74 -26.84
CA LEU A 89 3.06 -2.02 -28.05
C LEU A 89 2.00 -0.94 -28.16
N GLU A 90 1.88 -0.32 -29.34
CA GLU A 90 0.89 0.75 -29.58
C GLU A 90 0.97 1.90 -28.56
N GLY A 91 2.18 2.19 -28.05
CA GLY A 91 2.44 3.22 -27.03
C GLY A 91 2.26 2.77 -25.57
N GLU A 92 1.63 1.62 -25.33
CA GLU A 92 1.40 1.07 -23.99
C GLU A 92 2.50 0.10 -23.57
N ILE A 93 2.96 0.17 -22.32
CA ILE A 93 3.88 -0.85 -21.79
C ILE A 93 3.13 -2.19 -21.69
N ARG A 94 3.74 -3.23 -22.24
CA ARG A 94 3.22 -4.61 -22.27
C ARG A 94 4.16 -5.60 -21.60
N TRP A 95 5.43 -5.25 -21.48
CA TRP A 95 6.37 -5.95 -20.62
C TRP A 95 7.26 -4.96 -19.88
N LEU A 96 7.64 -5.28 -18.66
CA LEU A 96 8.46 -4.46 -17.78
C LEU A 96 9.45 -5.34 -17.02
N SER A 97 10.69 -4.89 -16.83
CA SER A 97 11.68 -5.57 -16.01
C SER A 97 11.58 -5.18 -14.53
N ASP A 98 12.13 -6.03 -13.65
CA ASP A 98 12.57 -5.56 -12.34
C ASP A 98 13.77 -4.60 -12.52
N THR A 99 14.17 -3.93 -11.44
CA THR A 99 15.34 -3.04 -11.46
C THR A 99 16.64 -3.83 -11.44
N VAL A 100 17.60 -3.46 -12.31
CA VAL A 100 18.96 -4.00 -12.35
C VAL A 100 19.92 -2.95 -11.80
N ALA A 101 20.69 -3.30 -10.78
CA ALA A 101 21.68 -2.40 -10.18
C ALA A 101 22.91 -2.28 -11.10
N ILE A 102 23.34 -1.05 -11.34
CA ILE A 102 24.57 -0.69 -12.06
C ILE A 102 25.49 0.01 -11.07
N GLU A 103 26.61 -0.63 -10.73
CA GLU A 103 27.54 -0.07 -9.74
C GLU A 103 28.25 1.19 -10.26
N ALA A 104 28.60 2.10 -9.35
CA ALA A 104 29.41 3.27 -9.68
C ALA A 104 30.79 2.85 -10.21
N GLY A 105 31.30 3.56 -11.21
CA GLY A 105 32.63 3.31 -11.73
C GLY A 105 32.88 3.94 -13.09
N GLN A 106 34.15 3.97 -13.49
CA GLN A 106 34.60 4.48 -14.77
C GLN A 106 34.68 3.35 -15.81
N GLY A 107 34.25 3.63 -17.05
CA GLY A 107 34.36 2.72 -18.19
C GLY A 107 33.17 1.77 -18.40
N PRO A 108 33.05 1.09 -19.55
CA PRO A 108 31.83 0.39 -20.00
C PRO A 108 31.21 -0.61 -18.99
N VAL A 109 29.89 -0.78 -19.02
CA VAL A 109 29.12 -1.77 -18.23
C VAL A 109 28.39 -2.74 -19.12
N GLU A 110 28.39 -4.01 -18.72
CA GLU A 110 27.54 -5.03 -19.31
C GLU A 110 26.51 -5.52 -18.28
N ALA A 111 25.24 -5.14 -18.49
CA ALA A 111 24.11 -5.45 -17.60
C ALA A 111 23.59 -6.89 -17.75
N GLY A 112 24.09 -7.64 -18.74
CA GLY A 112 23.68 -9.03 -19.00
C GLY A 112 22.27 -9.15 -19.58
N GLU A 113 21.59 -10.25 -19.25
CA GLU A 113 20.20 -10.51 -19.65
C GLU A 113 19.22 -9.89 -18.65
N VAL A 114 18.44 -8.92 -19.12
CA VAL A 114 17.38 -8.25 -18.37
C VAL A 114 16.06 -8.96 -18.67
N LEU A 115 15.52 -9.64 -17.66
CA LEU A 115 14.26 -10.36 -17.78
C LEU A 115 13.06 -9.41 -17.68
N LEU A 116 12.28 -9.38 -18.74
CA LEU A 116 11.00 -8.71 -18.86
C LEU A 116 9.85 -9.64 -18.44
N LYS A 117 8.87 -9.09 -17.72
CA LYS A 117 7.65 -9.76 -17.30
C LYS A 117 6.44 -9.08 -17.92
N GLY A 118 5.40 -9.83 -18.27
CA GLY A 118 4.15 -9.26 -18.79
C GLY A 118 3.58 -8.19 -17.87
N PHE A 119 3.38 -6.98 -18.40
CA PHE A 119 2.80 -5.82 -17.73
C PHE A 119 1.44 -5.54 -18.36
N ARG A 120 0.40 -5.46 -17.54
CA ARG A 120 -0.96 -5.12 -17.99
C ARG A 120 -1.45 -3.95 -17.16
N PRO A 121 -1.63 -2.75 -17.74
CA PRO A 121 -2.16 -1.62 -16.99
C PRO A 121 -3.59 -1.93 -16.52
N MET A 122 -3.91 -1.52 -15.30
CA MET A 122 -5.26 -1.64 -14.72
C MET A 122 -6.04 -0.31 -14.72
N GLY A 123 -5.45 0.79 -15.20
CA GLY A 123 -6.06 2.12 -15.03
C GLY A 123 -6.19 2.49 -13.55
N PHE A 124 -7.13 3.37 -13.21
CA PHE A 124 -7.53 3.62 -11.81
C PHE A 124 -8.15 2.34 -11.23
N ALA A 125 -7.42 1.66 -10.36
CA ALA A 125 -7.84 0.42 -9.74
C ALA A 125 -8.38 0.66 -8.32
N THR A 126 -9.61 0.24 -8.07
CA THR A 126 -10.22 0.21 -6.73
C THR A 126 -9.90 -1.12 -6.08
N THR A 127 -9.29 -1.10 -4.89
CA THR A 127 -9.13 -2.32 -4.07
C THR A 127 -10.45 -2.62 -3.36
N LEU A 128 -10.87 -3.87 -3.48
CA LEU A 128 -12.11 -4.40 -2.92
C LEU A 128 -11.76 -5.49 -1.91
N SER A 129 -12.37 -5.41 -0.73
CA SER A 129 -12.32 -6.47 0.28
C SER A 129 -13.66 -7.21 0.29
N CYS A 130 -13.64 -8.46 -0.16
CA CYS A 130 -14.80 -9.35 -0.32
C CYS A 130 -14.71 -10.50 0.71
N GLY A 131 -14.73 -10.15 2.00
CA GLY A 131 -14.32 -11.07 3.07
C GLY A 131 -12.80 -11.25 3.08
N GLU A 132 -12.32 -12.50 3.08
CA GLU A 132 -10.88 -12.82 3.03
C GLU A 132 -10.26 -12.65 1.62
N LEU A 133 -11.11 -12.47 0.60
CA LEU A 133 -10.65 -12.24 -0.77
C LEU A 133 -10.40 -10.75 -1.01
N VAL A 134 -9.16 -10.41 -1.39
CA VAL A 134 -8.81 -9.08 -1.89
C VAL A 134 -8.78 -9.11 -3.40
N ALA A 135 -9.57 -8.23 -4.02
CA ALA A 135 -9.60 -8.05 -5.46
C ALA A 135 -9.27 -6.60 -5.84
N GLU A 136 -8.70 -6.38 -7.01
CA GLU A 136 -8.54 -5.03 -7.57
C GLU A 136 -9.37 -4.92 -8.84
N LEU A 137 -10.21 -3.90 -8.91
CA LEU A 137 -11.05 -3.61 -10.06
C LEU A 137 -10.55 -2.35 -10.75
N GLY A 138 -9.98 -2.52 -11.94
CA GLY A 138 -9.54 -1.43 -12.81
C GLY A 138 -10.51 -1.21 -13.98
N PHE A 139 -10.61 0.01 -14.50
CA PHE A 139 -11.44 0.32 -15.67
C PHE A 139 -10.57 0.61 -16.89
N VAL A 140 -10.89 -0.03 -18.02
CA VAL A 140 -10.13 0.09 -19.28
C VAL A 140 -11.12 0.22 -20.44
N GLY A 141 -11.12 1.37 -21.11
CA GLY A 141 -12.11 1.68 -22.14
C GLY A 141 -13.54 1.67 -21.58
N GLU A 142 -14.44 0.95 -22.24
CA GLU A 142 -15.84 0.73 -21.80
C GLU A 142 -16.00 -0.53 -20.91
N GLY A 143 -14.89 -1.24 -20.62
CA GLY A 143 -14.87 -2.48 -19.83
C GLY A 143 -14.20 -2.31 -18.47
N ALA A 144 -14.08 -3.42 -17.75
CA ALA A 144 -13.37 -3.49 -16.49
C ALA A 144 -12.40 -4.68 -16.47
N ARG A 145 -11.40 -4.63 -15.59
CA ARG A 145 -10.41 -5.68 -15.38
C ARG A 145 -10.31 -5.98 -13.90
N LEU A 146 -10.48 -7.25 -13.56
CA LEU A 146 -10.38 -7.73 -12.19
C LEU A 146 -9.03 -8.44 -12.00
N ARG A 147 -8.31 -8.10 -10.92
CA ARG A 147 -7.10 -8.80 -10.50
C ARG A 147 -7.32 -9.48 -9.16
N ILE A 148 -7.08 -10.79 -9.14
CA ILE A 148 -7.21 -11.64 -7.94
C ILE A 148 -5.99 -12.54 -7.86
N GLY A 149 -5.20 -12.44 -6.78
CA GLY A 149 -4.04 -13.32 -6.58
C GLY A 149 -3.01 -13.28 -7.73
N GLY A 150 -2.94 -12.19 -8.50
CA GLY A 150 -2.08 -12.05 -9.67
C GLY A 150 -2.66 -12.55 -11.00
N GLN A 151 -3.84 -13.19 -10.98
CA GLN A 151 -4.59 -13.52 -12.19
C GLN A 151 -5.44 -12.32 -12.62
N TYR A 152 -5.55 -12.13 -13.93
CA TYR A 152 -6.33 -11.07 -14.54
C TYR A 152 -7.54 -11.66 -15.26
N VAL A 153 -8.69 -11.02 -15.08
CA VAL A 153 -9.93 -11.33 -15.79
C VAL A 153 -10.42 -10.06 -16.47
N ASP A 154 -10.54 -10.11 -17.79
CA ASP A 154 -11.11 -9.03 -18.59
C ASP A 154 -12.65 -9.16 -18.57
N LEU A 155 -13.33 -8.05 -18.31
CA LEU A 155 -14.76 -7.98 -18.10
C LEU A 155 -15.41 -6.96 -19.04
N VAL A 156 -16.58 -7.31 -19.57
CA VAL A 156 -17.41 -6.44 -20.40
C VAL A 156 -18.64 -5.99 -19.63
N GLN A 157 -19.10 -4.76 -19.84
CA GLN A 157 -20.27 -4.23 -19.17
C GLN A 157 -21.56 -4.91 -19.69
N GLU A 158 -22.42 -5.33 -18.77
CA GLU A 158 -23.78 -5.81 -19.05
C GLU A 158 -24.78 -4.73 -18.59
N VAL A 159 -25.71 -4.34 -19.48
CA VAL A 159 -26.69 -3.29 -19.17
C VAL A 159 -27.69 -3.82 -18.13
N THR A 160 -27.81 -3.13 -16.99
CA THR A 160 -28.75 -3.50 -15.92
C THR A 160 -29.66 -2.34 -15.52
N ALA A 161 -30.78 -2.63 -14.85
CA ALA A 161 -31.77 -1.63 -14.44
C ALA A 161 -31.31 -0.74 -13.26
N SER A 162 -30.28 -1.16 -12.50
CA SER A 162 -29.69 -0.40 -11.39
C SER A 162 -28.29 -0.95 -11.07
N GLY A 163 -27.31 -0.07 -10.88
CA GLY A 163 -25.91 -0.45 -10.69
C GLY A 163 -25.17 -0.75 -12.00
N VAL A 164 -23.89 -1.09 -11.91
CA VAL A 164 -23.04 -1.41 -13.07
C VAL A 164 -22.46 -2.81 -12.92
N LYS A 165 -22.83 -3.71 -13.83
CA LYS A 165 -22.40 -5.11 -13.83
C LYS A 165 -21.39 -5.34 -14.94
N PHE A 166 -20.31 -6.04 -14.61
CA PHE A 166 -19.28 -6.46 -15.55
C PHE A 166 -19.15 -7.99 -15.50
N VAL A 167 -19.04 -8.64 -16.66
CA VAL A 167 -19.03 -10.11 -16.81
C VAL A 167 -17.81 -10.54 -17.61
N ALA A 168 -17.19 -11.65 -17.23
CA ALA A 168 -16.02 -12.18 -17.92
C ALA A 168 -16.36 -12.70 -19.31
N GLU A 169 -15.51 -12.39 -20.28
CA GLU A 169 -15.65 -12.91 -21.63
C GLU A 169 -15.33 -14.42 -21.65
N GLY A 170 -16.32 -15.24 -22.02
CA GLY A 170 -16.18 -16.71 -22.08
C GLY A 170 -16.47 -17.46 -20.77
N ASP A 171 -16.73 -16.76 -19.67
CA ASP A 171 -17.19 -17.37 -18.40
C ASP A 171 -18.29 -16.54 -17.74
N PRO A 172 -19.58 -16.82 -18.06
CA PRO A 172 -20.70 -16.05 -17.51
C PRO A 172 -20.91 -16.24 -16.01
N GLU A 173 -20.27 -17.24 -15.39
CA GLU A 173 -20.32 -17.50 -13.95
C GLU A 173 -19.29 -16.68 -13.16
N THR A 174 -18.47 -15.89 -13.86
CA THR A 174 -17.52 -14.92 -13.28
C THR A 174 -17.96 -13.49 -13.60
N TRP A 175 -18.35 -12.73 -12.57
CA TRP A 175 -18.82 -11.35 -12.72
C TRP A 175 -18.67 -10.53 -11.45
N ILE A 176 -18.70 -9.21 -11.61
CA ILE A 176 -18.77 -8.25 -10.51
C ILE A 176 -19.88 -7.23 -10.76
N TRP A 177 -20.68 -6.94 -9.73
CA TRP A 177 -21.78 -5.98 -9.80
C TRP A 177 -21.60 -4.90 -8.76
N THR A 178 -21.39 -3.66 -9.21
CA THR A 178 -21.10 -2.50 -8.37
C THR A 178 -22.37 -1.69 -8.11
N ARG A 179 -22.55 -1.27 -6.84
CA ARG A 179 -23.65 -0.41 -6.38
C ARG A 179 -23.12 0.57 -5.31
N GLY A 180 -22.73 1.77 -5.72
CA GLY A 180 -22.07 2.73 -4.81
C GLY A 180 -20.67 2.25 -4.45
N ASP A 181 -20.34 2.25 -3.15
CA ASP A 181 -19.04 1.81 -2.61
C ASP A 181 -18.97 0.29 -2.33
N ALA A 182 -20.06 -0.43 -2.58
CA ALA A 182 -20.15 -1.88 -2.43
C ALA A 182 -20.19 -2.58 -3.80
N ALA A 183 -19.70 -3.82 -3.83
CA ALA A 183 -19.80 -4.69 -4.97
C ALA A 183 -20.13 -6.13 -4.55
N THR A 184 -20.85 -6.85 -5.41
CA THR A 184 -21.03 -8.29 -5.27
C THR A 184 -20.12 -8.97 -6.28
N LEU A 185 -19.31 -9.92 -5.81
CA LEU A 185 -18.34 -10.64 -6.64
C LEU A 185 -18.71 -12.13 -6.70
N ARG A 186 -18.69 -12.69 -7.90
CA ARG A 186 -18.84 -14.13 -8.15
C ARG A 186 -17.73 -14.61 -9.08
N LEU A 187 -17.08 -15.72 -8.73
CA LEU A 187 -16.00 -16.34 -9.51
C LEU A 187 -16.33 -17.80 -9.77
N HIS A 188 -16.39 -18.20 -11.04
CA HIS A 188 -16.66 -19.59 -11.46
C HIS A 188 -17.86 -20.23 -10.74
N GLY A 189 -18.91 -19.44 -10.48
CA GLY A 189 -20.13 -19.90 -9.84
C GLY A 189 -20.16 -19.77 -8.31
N ALA A 190 -19.03 -19.45 -7.67
CA ALA A 190 -18.92 -19.21 -6.23
C ALA A 190 -19.08 -17.72 -5.92
N GLU A 191 -20.07 -17.39 -5.08
CA GLU A 191 -20.35 -16.02 -4.65
C GLU A 191 -19.60 -15.68 -3.36
N PHE A 192 -19.02 -14.48 -3.32
CA PHE A 192 -18.22 -13.99 -2.19
C PHE A 192 -19.04 -13.05 -1.30
N PRO A 193 -18.63 -12.86 -0.03
CA PRO A 193 -19.18 -11.81 0.81
C PRO A 193 -19.15 -10.45 0.13
N GLU A 194 -20.07 -9.55 0.52
CA GLU A 194 -20.17 -8.21 -0.07
C GLU A 194 -18.81 -7.51 -0.03
N CYS A 195 -18.34 -7.17 -1.22
CA CYS A 195 -17.11 -6.44 -1.41
C CYS A 195 -17.35 -4.99 -1.02
N ASN A 196 -16.51 -4.44 -0.17
CA ASN A 196 -16.50 -3.00 0.08
C ASN A 196 -15.24 -2.41 -0.52
N ALA A 197 -15.34 -1.18 -1.05
CA ALA A 197 -14.17 -0.38 -1.37
C ALA A 197 -13.29 -0.28 -0.10
N ALA A 198 -12.13 -0.93 -0.13
CA ALA A 198 -11.12 -0.80 0.91
C ALA A 198 -10.42 0.53 0.66
N LEU A 199 -10.35 1.41 1.68
CA LEU A 199 -10.01 2.84 1.55
C LEU A 199 -9.07 3.14 0.36
N PRO A 200 -9.68 3.68 -0.70
CA PRO A 200 -9.10 4.54 -1.71
C PRO A 200 -9.39 6.01 -1.33
N GLY A 201 -8.42 6.93 -1.41
CA GLY A 201 -8.70 8.40 -1.51
C GLY A 201 -8.71 9.32 -0.26
N ALA A 202 -8.44 8.87 0.96
CA ALA A 202 -8.21 9.76 2.11
C ALA A 202 -6.85 9.44 2.74
N SER A 203 -6.19 10.47 3.29
CA SER A 203 -4.83 10.40 3.85
C SER A 203 -4.45 9.03 4.44
N TYR A 204 -3.50 8.30 3.87
CA TYR A 204 -2.85 7.18 4.55
C TYR A 204 -1.73 7.72 5.43
N ARG A 205 -1.52 7.14 6.61
CA ARG A 205 -0.42 7.55 7.49
C ARG A 205 0.42 6.36 7.93
N ALA A 206 1.72 6.57 8.03
CA ALA A 206 2.66 5.69 8.69
C ALA A 206 3.56 6.49 9.65
N ARG A 207 4.08 5.84 10.69
CA ARG A 207 4.93 6.48 11.71
C ARG A 207 5.90 5.50 12.34
N GLY A 208 7.01 6.02 12.86
CA GLY A 208 7.92 5.31 13.76
C GLY A 208 8.55 6.24 14.80
N ASN A 209 9.15 5.65 15.83
CA ASN A 209 9.53 6.38 17.05
C ASN A 209 11.05 6.58 17.23
N GLU A 210 11.91 5.77 16.60
CA GLU A 210 13.35 5.80 16.82
C GLU A 210 14.19 5.56 15.54
N PRO A 211 14.80 6.61 14.95
CA PRO A 211 14.43 8.01 15.09
C PRO A 211 12.95 8.27 14.73
N GLY A 212 12.38 9.33 15.29
CA GLY A 212 10.97 9.69 15.08
C GLY A 212 10.70 10.12 13.64
N TRP A 213 9.72 9.51 12.99
CA TRP A 213 9.30 9.83 11.63
C TRP A 213 7.79 9.67 11.41
N THR A 214 7.27 10.42 10.44
CA THR A 214 5.89 10.30 9.96
C THR A 214 5.85 10.37 8.43
N LEU A 215 4.93 9.64 7.83
CA LEU A 215 4.65 9.70 6.40
C LEU A 215 3.15 9.78 6.17
N GLU A 216 2.72 10.70 5.31
CA GLU A 216 1.33 10.87 4.90
C GLU A 216 1.20 10.76 3.37
N ILE A 217 0.23 9.97 2.89
CA ILE A 217 -0.18 9.93 1.49
C ILE A 217 -1.56 10.57 1.38
N ALA A 218 -1.64 11.81 0.89
CA ALA A 218 -2.89 12.55 0.77
C ALA A 218 -2.85 13.49 -0.44
N GLY A 219 -4.00 13.71 -1.08
CA GLY A 219 -4.11 14.69 -2.17
C GLY A 219 -3.17 14.45 -3.35
N GLY A 220 -2.86 13.18 -3.67
CA GLY A 220 -1.91 12.82 -4.72
C GLY A 220 -0.45 13.14 -4.39
N GLN A 221 -0.12 13.30 -3.11
CA GLN A 221 1.22 13.56 -2.61
C GLN A 221 1.59 12.54 -1.54
N MET A 222 2.87 12.24 -1.45
CA MET A 222 3.50 11.55 -0.33
C MET A 222 4.41 12.55 0.40
N ARG A 223 4.22 12.70 1.71
CA ARG A 223 4.94 13.65 2.56
C ARG A 223 5.59 12.90 3.71
N TYR A 224 6.90 12.98 3.80
CA TYR A 224 7.71 12.42 4.86
C TYR A 224 8.28 13.54 5.73
N ALA A 225 8.25 13.33 7.03
CA ALA A 225 8.97 14.12 8.02
C ALA A 225 9.77 13.18 8.91
N GLY A 226 11.10 13.29 8.88
CA GLY A 226 12.05 12.51 9.67
C GLY A 226 12.83 13.40 10.64
N ASP A 227 13.62 12.77 11.51
CA ASP A 227 14.48 13.45 12.49
C ASP A 227 13.73 14.49 13.33
N TYR A 228 12.51 14.13 13.78
CA TYR A 228 11.62 15.05 14.51
C TYR A 228 11.29 16.34 13.75
N GLY A 229 11.19 16.26 12.42
CA GLY A 229 10.85 17.36 11.53
C GLY A 229 12.05 18.15 10.99
N ALA A 230 13.29 17.72 11.27
CA ALA A 230 14.47 18.33 10.66
C ALA A 230 14.63 17.96 9.17
N THR A 231 14.10 16.81 8.77
CA THR A 231 14.12 16.33 7.39
C THR A 231 12.69 16.27 6.86
N GLU A 232 12.39 16.99 5.78
CA GLU A 232 11.10 16.94 5.10
C GLU A 232 11.28 16.59 3.63
N ILE A 233 10.53 15.61 3.15
CA ILE A 233 10.53 15.18 1.75
C ILE A 233 9.09 15.12 1.28
N ALA A 234 8.79 15.76 0.15
CA ALA A 234 7.48 15.69 -0.46
C ALA A 234 7.61 15.32 -1.93
N ALA A 235 6.76 14.41 -2.39
CA ALA A 235 6.74 13.96 -3.77
C ALA A 235 5.31 13.68 -4.24
N PRO A 236 5.03 13.75 -5.56
CA PRO A 236 3.82 13.18 -6.12
C PRO A 236 3.65 11.71 -5.68
N LEU A 237 2.41 11.30 -5.41
CA LEU A 237 2.10 9.92 -5.09
C LEU A 237 2.47 9.04 -6.30
N PRO A 238 3.46 8.13 -6.16
CA PRO A 238 3.85 7.25 -7.25
C PRO A 238 2.81 6.14 -7.46
N GLU A 239 2.90 5.45 -8.60
CA GLU A 239 2.27 4.15 -8.75
C GLU A 239 2.83 3.16 -7.71
N SER A 240 1.96 2.32 -7.14
CA SER A 240 2.37 1.32 -6.16
C SER A 240 2.66 -0.03 -6.83
N GLY A 241 3.71 -0.72 -6.39
CA GLY A 241 4.01 -2.10 -6.74
C GLY A 241 3.87 -3.06 -5.55
N ILE A 242 4.06 -4.37 -5.78
CA ILE A 242 4.20 -5.37 -4.72
C ILE A 242 5.60 -5.98 -4.79
N VAL A 243 6.34 -5.98 -3.67
CA VAL A 243 7.66 -6.58 -3.51
C VAL A 243 7.66 -7.39 -2.22
N ASP A 244 8.02 -8.68 -2.28
CA ASP A 244 8.03 -9.60 -1.13
C ASP A 244 6.75 -9.60 -0.28
N GLY A 245 5.60 -9.42 -0.94
CA GLY A 245 4.29 -9.36 -0.29
C GLY A 245 3.97 -8.00 0.38
N ALA A 246 4.91 -7.06 0.40
CA ALA A 246 4.68 -5.69 0.82
C ALA A 246 4.27 -4.81 -0.37
N ARG A 247 3.36 -3.86 -0.12
CA ARG A 247 3.01 -2.81 -1.08
C ARG A 247 4.03 -1.70 -1.01
N VAL A 248 4.64 -1.35 -2.13
CA VAL A 248 5.74 -0.40 -2.22
C VAL A 248 5.32 0.84 -3.01
N TYR A 249 5.54 2.02 -2.44
CA TYR A 249 5.39 3.33 -3.08
C TYR A 249 6.78 3.96 -3.18
N ALA A 250 7.35 3.99 -4.38
CA ALA A 250 8.67 4.57 -4.62
C ALA A 250 8.49 5.91 -5.32
N ALA A 251 8.68 7.02 -4.60
CA ALA A 251 8.49 8.35 -5.16
C ALA A 251 9.57 8.64 -6.22
N GLU A 252 9.14 8.82 -7.46
CA GLU A 252 10.06 9.18 -8.53
C GLU A 252 10.65 10.58 -8.30
N GLY A 253 11.98 10.69 -8.35
CA GLY A 253 12.69 11.96 -8.15
C GLY A 253 12.79 12.44 -6.70
N ALA A 254 12.48 11.58 -5.73
CA ALA A 254 12.72 11.84 -4.31
C ALA A 254 13.32 10.60 -3.64
N ASP A 255 14.21 10.82 -2.66
CA ASP A 255 14.72 9.76 -1.77
C ASP A 255 13.63 9.38 -0.75
N LEU A 256 12.57 8.75 -1.24
CA LEU A 256 11.41 8.37 -0.44
C LEU A 256 10.73 7.12 -0.98
N VAL A 257 10.92 6.01 -0.26
CA VAL A 257 10.24 4.74 -0.51
C VAL A 257 9.45 4.33 0.73
N LEU A 258 8.18 3.98 0.55
CA LEU A 258 7.34 3.39 1.60
C LEU A 258 7.01 1.95 1.22
N SER A 259 7.34 1.02 2.11
CA SER A 259 6.96 -0.39 2.03
C SER A 259 5.97 -0.74 3.13
N LEU A 260 4.82 -1.33 2.76
CA LEU A 260 3.73 -1.70 3.65
C LEU A 260 3.46 -3.20 3.59
N ALA A 261 3.87 -3.94 4.62
CA ALA A 261 3.53 -5.34 4.76
C ALA A 261 2.20 -5.51 5.51
N GLN A 262 1.33 -6.40 5.01
CA GLN A 262 0.07 -6.75 5.66
C GLN A 262 0.32 -7.63 6.88
N ALA A 263 0.75 -7.01 7.97
CA ALA A 263 0.99 -7.67 9.24
C ALA A 263 0.69 -6.70 10.39
N LEU A 264 0.15 -7.24 11.49
CA LEU A 264 -0.15 -6.47 12.68
C LEU A 264 1.14 -5.86 13.24
N CYS A 265 1.20 -4.53 13.28
CA CYS A 265 2.31 -3.79 13.85
C CYS A 265 1.92 -3.25 15.22
N ARG A 266 2.83 -3.32 16.20
CA ARG A 266 2.64 -2.69 17.51
C ARG A 266 3.58 -1.50 17.62
N ASP A 267 3.00 -0.33 17.87
CA ASP A 267 3.79 0.88 18.08
C ASP A 267 4.73 0.71 19.29
N THR A 268 6.01 1.00 19.12
CA THR A 268 7.04 0.70 20.13
C THR A 268 6.92 1.54 21.40
N MET A 269 6.19 2.67 21.35
CA MET A 269 6.03 3.59 22.47
C MET A 269 4.75 3.30 23.27
N THR A 270 3.64 3.05 22.57
CA THR A 270 2.30 2.91 23.17
C THR A 270 1.81 1.46 23.21
N GLY A 271 2.39 0.58 22.39
CA GLY A 271 1.87 -0.76 22.14
C GLY A 271 0.59 -0.78 21.29
N MET A 272 0.13 0.36 20.76
CA MET A 272 -1.07 0.44 19.93
C MET A 272 -0.93 -0.45 18.69
N PRO A 273 -1.90 -1.33 18.38
CA PRO A 273 -1.87 -2.16 17.18
C PRO A 273 -2.32 -1.37 15.93
N TYR A 274 -1.64 -1.63 14.82
CA TYR A 274 -1.88 -1.05 13.50
C TYR A 274 -2.00 -2.16 12.44
N PRO A 275 -2.74 -1.94 11.35
CA PRO A 275 -3.02 -2.99 10.36
C PRO A 275 -1.83 -3.36 9.48
N ALA A 276 -0.78 -2.52 9.42
CA ALA A 276 0.39 -2.78 8.58
C ALA A 276 1.71 -2.47 9.30
N MET A 277 2.74 -3.26 8.98
CA MET A 277 4.12 -2.89 9.24
C MET A 277 4.60 -1.97 8.11
N ALA A 278 5.19 -0.84 8.48
CA ALA A 278 5.72 0.13 7.55
C ALA A 278 7.25 0.17 7.65
N VAL A 279 7.91 0.21 6.50
CA VAL A 279 9.33 0.53 6.39
C VAL A 279 9.44 1.71 5.44
N VAL A 280 10.09 2.78 5.89
CA VAL A 280 10.40 3.93 5.06
C VAL A 280 11.89 3.99 4.79
N GLU A 281 12.27 4.20 3.54
CA GLU A 281 13.62 4.52 3.14
C GLU A 281 13.65 5.98 2.72
N ALA A 282 14.38 6.81 3.46
CA ALA A 282 14.47 8.25 3.24
C ALA A 282 15.74 8.82 3.87
N GLY A 283 16.40 9.76 3.19
CA GLY A 283 17.64 10.40 3.67
C GLY A 283 18.80 9.42 3.85
N GLY A 284 18.85 8.34 3.06
CA GLY A 284 19.82 7.26 3.21
C GLY A 284 19.64 6.37 4.46
N GLN A 285 18.50 6.48 5.16
CA GLN A 285 18.15 5.65 6.32
C GLN A 285 16.96 4.73 5.99
N SER A 286 16.96 3.53 6.57
CA SER A 286 15.80 2.63 6.55
C SER A 286 15.21 2.55 7.96
N LEU A 287 13.96 2.97 8.10
CA LEU A 287 13.29 3.14 9.39
C LEU A 287 12.01 2.30 9.42
N SER A 288 11.87 1.49 10.47
CA SER A 288 10.65 0.70 10.69
C SER A 288 9.61 1.48 11.49
N GLY A 289 8.35 1.10 11.32
CA GLY A 289 7.22 1.71 11.97
C GLY A 289 5.91 1.00 11.67
N CYS A 290 4.80 1.65 11.97
CA CYS A 290 3.46 1.13 11.76
C CYS A 290 2.69 2.00 10.76
N GLY A 291 1.84 1.38 9.94
CA GLY A 291 1.04 2.03 8.91
C GLY A 291 -0.46 1.75 9.03
N GLY A 292 -1.27 2.73 8.63
CA GLY A 292 -2.72 2.68 8.61
C GLY A 292 -3.37 3.29 9.85
N ASP A 293 -4.68 3.10 9.98
CA ASP A 293 -5.46 3.57 11.13
C ASP A 293 -5.65 2.41 12.12
N PRO A 294 -5.30 2.55 13.42
CA PRO A 294 -5.64 1.55 14.44
C PRO A 294 -7.13 1.19 14.48
N LEU A 295 -8.01 2.12 14.08
CA LEU A 295 -9.44 1.86 13.96
C LEU A 295 -9.75 0.80 12.89
N ASP A 296 -8.91 0.64 11.86
CA ASP A 296 -9.08 -0.43 10.87
C ASP A 296 -8.92 -1.82 11.49
N VAL A 297 -8.11 -1.96 12.55
CA VAL A 297 -7.97 -3.21 13.28
C VAL A 297 -9.25 -3.52 14.09
N LEU A 298 -9.84 -2.51 14.73
CA LEU A 298 -11.04 -2.65 15.55
C LEU A 298 -12.34 -2.77 14.75
N ALA A 299 -12.50 -1.93 13.74
CA ALA A 299 -13.74 -1.74 12.99
C ALA A 299 -13.86 -2.66 11.76
N ALA A 300 -12.90 -3.55 11.53
CA ALA A 300 -12.95 -4.48 10.41
C ALA A 300 -14.19 -5.40 10.46
N HIS A 301 -14.55 -5.90 11.65
CA HIS A 301 -15.63 -6.88 11.83
C HIS A 301 -16.31 -6.74 13.20
N PRO A 302 -17.54 -7.27 13.36
CA PRO A 302 -18.10 -7.55 14.67
C PRO A 302 -17.23 -8.54 15.46
N TRP A 303 -17.07 -8.29 16.76
CA TRP A 303 -16.36 -9.17 17.68
C TRP A 303 -17.35 -9.87 18.61
N ARG A 304 -17.29 -11.19 18.67
CA ARG A 304 -18.04 -12.01 19.62
C ARG A 304 -17.21 -12.19 20.90
N ILE A 305 -17.77 -11.84 22.05
CA ILE A 305 -17.08 -11.98 23.33
C ILE A 305 -17.03 -13.46 23.74
N GLU A 306 -15.85 -13.92 24.16
CA GLU A 306 -15.60 -15.28 24.65
C GLU A 306 -15.30 -15.31 26.16
N ASP A 307 -14.77 -14.21 26.70
CA ASP A 307 -14.47 -14.07 28.12
C ASP A 307 -14.74 -12.64 28.62
N ILE A 308 -15.28 -12.56 29.84
CA ILE A 308 -15.54 -11.29 30.55
C ILE A 308 -14.89 -11.41 31.94
N GLY A 309 -13.81 -10.67 32.16
CA GLY A 309 -13.11 -10.58 33.43
C GLY A 309 -12.56 -11.91 33.96
N GLY A 310 -12.19 -12.85 33.07
CA GLY A 310 -11.73 -14.20 33.43
C GLY A 310 -12.84 -15.16 33.86
N GLY A 311 -14.11 -14.76 33.71
CA GLY A 311 -15.27 -15.52 34.17
C GLY A 311 -16.00 -16.32 33.10
N GLY A 312 -15.52 -16.31 31.84
CA GLY A 312 -16.19 -16.91 30.68
C GLY A 312 -17.54 -16.27 30.33
N ILE A 313 -18.26 -16.92 29.42
CA ILE A 313 -19.64 -16.56 29.02
C ILE A 313 -20.66 -17.65 29.39
N VAL A 314 -21.91 -17.24 29.62
CA VAL A 314 -23.02 -18.11 29.98
C VAL A 314 -23.57 -18.80 28.73
N GLY A 315 -23.31 -20.11 28.60
CA GLY A 315 -23.89 -20.94 27.54
C GLY A 315 -23.57 -20.43 26.13
N SER A 316 -24.58 -20.40 25.26
CA SER A 316 -24.49 -19.85 23.89
C SER A 316 -24.98 -18.40 23.79
N SER A 317 -24.85 -17.61 24.88
CA SER A 317 -25.28 -16.20 24.86
C SER A 317 -24.55 -15.43 23.77
N ASN A 318 -25.30 -14.69 22.95
CA ASN A 318 -24.73 -13.89 21.87
C ASN A 318 -24.32 -12.51 22.42
N VAL A 319 -23.11 -12.46 22.98
CA VAL A 319 -22.47 -11.22 23.41
C VAL A 319 -21.51 -10.79 22.32
N GLY A 320 -21.63 -9.53 21.89
CA GLY A 320 -20.76 -9.02 20.83
C GLY A 320 -20.68 -7.51 20.85
N ILE A 321 -19.61 -7.01 20.25
CA ILE A 321 -19.24 -5.60 20.17
C ILE A 321 -18.82 -5.26 18.75
N VAL A 322 -19.29 -4.11 18.27
CA VAL A 322 -19.01 -3.57 16.94
C VAL A 322 -18.48 -2.16 17.13
N PHE A 323 -17.30 -1.89 16.58
CA PHE A 323 -16.70 -0.56 16.54
C PHE A 323 -17.01 0.09 15.20
N GLY A 324 -17.68 1.25 15.25
CA GLY A 324 -18.02 2.04 14.08
C GLY A 324 -16.91 3.04 13.74
N ARG A 325 -16.79 3.36 12.45
CA ARG A 325 -15.86 4.40 11.95
C ARG A 325 -16.27 5.82 12.33
N ASP A 326 -17.49 5.98 12.86
CA ASP A 326 -18.08 7.23 13.34
C ASP A 326 -17.78 7.50 14.83
N GLY A 327 -16.84 6.76 15.43
CA GLY A 327 -16.52 6.88 16.85
C GLY A 327 -17.60 6.32 17.77
N ARG A 328 -18.44 5.41 17.26
CA ARG A 328 -19.47 4.72 18.05
C ARG A 328 -19.08 3.28 18.35
N VAL A 329 -19.61 2.77 19.44
CA VAL A 329 -19.60 1.35 19.76
C VAL A 329 -21.02 0.86 19.94
N SER A 330 -21.32 -0.34 19.48
CA SER A 330 -22.65 -0.95 19.65
C SER A 330 -22.56 -2.46 19.76
N GLY A 331 -23.61 -3.10 20.25
CA GLY A 331 -23.61 -4.55 20.35
C GLY A 331 -24.71 -5.14 21.21
N SER A 332 -24.47 -6.37 21.67
CA SER A 332 -25.33 -7.13 22.56
C SER A 332 -24.56 -7.48 23.83
N GLY A 333 -25.09 -7.13 25.00
CA GLY A 333 -24.59 -7.55 26.31
C GLY A 333 -25.04 -8.97 26.71
N GLY A 334 -25.80 -9.63 25.85
CA GLY A 334 -26.39 -10.96 26.07
C GLY A 334 -27.89 -10.91 26.36
N CYS A 335 -28.35 -9.92 27.14
CA CYS A 335 -29.78 -9.67 27.36
C CYS A 335 -30.25 -8.46 26.53
N ASN A 336 -29.55 -7.34 26.69
CA ASN A 336 -29.86 -6.04 26.12
C ASN A 336 -28.90 -5.66 25.01
N ARG A 337 -29.40 -4.81 24.12
CA ARG A 337 -28.56 -4.12 23.14
C ARG A 337 -28.01 -2.86 23.79
N PHE A 338 -26.78 -2.53 23.43
CA PHE A 338 -26.13 -1.32 23.91
C PHE A 338 -25.57 -0.48 22.76
N MET A 339 -25.40 0.81 23.03
CA MET A 339 -24.67 1.74 22.17
C MET A 339 -24.00 2.83 22.99
N GLY A 340 -22.82 3.28 22.56
CA GLY A 340 -22.07 4.33 23.23
C GLY A 340 -21.08 5.01 22.28
N GLY A 341 -20.31 5.95 22.82
CA GLY A 341 -19.14 6.51 22.15
C GLY A 341 -17.91 5.63 22.39
N ALA A 342 -17.03 5.54 21.40
CA ALA A 342 -15.69 5.01 21.54
C ALA A 342 -14.70 6.05 21.03
N GLU A 343 -13.74 6.39 21.88
CA GLU A 343 -12.68 7.33 21.56
C GLU A 343 -11.38 6.56 21.42
N LEU A 344 -10.89 6.49 20.18
CA LEU A 344 -9.58 5.95 19.88
C LEU A 344 -8.62 7.12 19.69
N THR A 345 -7.62 7.18 20.55
CA THR A 345 -6.53 8.16 20.49
C THR A 345 -5.25 7.46 20.06
N GLY A 346 -4.17 8.22 19.82
CA GLY A 346 -2.86 7.62 19.58
C GLY A 346 -2.27 6.85 20.77
N GLU A 347 -2.85 6.98 21.97
CA GLU A 347 -2.32 6.42 23.21
C GLU A 347 -3.20 5.30 23.80
N GLY A 348 -4.44 5.15 23.33
CA GLY A 348 -5.39 4.22 23.93
C GLY A 348 -6.81 4.29 23.36
N LEU A 349 -7.64 3.37 23.83
CA LEU A 349 -9.06 3.22 23.50
C LEU A 349 -9.89 3.46 24.76
N ARG A 350 -10.82 4.41 24.73
CA ARG A 350 -11.80 4.61 25.81
C ARG A 350 -13.20 4.35 25.29
N ILE A 351 -13.99 3.63 26.08
CA ILE A 351 -15.42 3.45 25.81
C ILE A 351 -16.17 4.37 26.77
N GLY A 352 -16.98 5.26 26.21
CA GLY A 352 -17.83 6.16 26.98
C GLY A 352 -19.05 5.45 27.56
N PRO A 353 -19.85 6.15 28.38
CA PRO A 353 -21.07 5.58 28.94
C PRO A 353 -21.97 5.01 27.86
N VAL A 354 -22.44 3.77 28.06
CA VAL A 354 -23.32 3.08 27.12
C VAL A 354 -24.79 3.24 27.50
N ALA A 355 -25.62 3.55 26.51
CA ALA A 355 -27.07 3.46 26.61
C ALA A 355 -27.52 2.03 26.32
N VAL A 356 -28.41 1.49 27.14
CA VAL A 356 -28.86 0.10 27.08
C VAL A 356 -30.38 0.02 26.98
N THR A 357 -30.89 -0.99 26.28
CA THR A 357 -32.31 -1.35 26.36
C THR A 357 -32.62 -1.96 27.73
N MET A 358 -33.90 -2.08 28.11
CA MET A 358 -34.33 -2.70 29.37
C MET A 358 -35.29 -3.88 29.12
N MET A 359 -34.73 -5.01 28.67
CA MET A 359 -35.40 -6.29 28.58
C MET A 359 -35.17 -7.11 29.86
N ALA A 360 -36.17 -7.92 30.24
CA ALA A 360 -36.04 -8.87 31.33
C ALA A 360 -35.54 -10.21 30.79
N CYS A 361 -34.45 -10.72 31.36
CA CYS A 361 -33.84 -12.00 31.01
C CYS A 361 -33.58 -12.83 32.28
N PRO A 362 -33.19 -14.11 32.15
CA PRO A 362 -32.66 -14.88 33.29
C PRO A 362 -31.55 -14.12 34.04
N GLU A 363 -31.55 -14.25 35.36
CA GLU A 363 -30.63 -13.53 36.27
C GLU A 363 -29.16 -13.69 35.86
N ALA A 364 -28.74 -14.91 35.47
CA ALA A 364 -27.38 -15.17 35.01
C ALA A 364 -26.95 -14.33 33.78
N LEU A 365 -27.87 -14.03 32.85
CA LEU A 365 -27.58 -13.18 31.69
C LEU A 365 -27.51 -11.70 32.09
N MET A 366 -28.36 -11.27 33.03
CA MET A 366 -28.32 -9.90 33.55
C MET A 366 -27.04 -9.64 34.36
N ASP A 367 -26.59 -10.61 35.15
CA ASP A 367 -25.34 -10.54 35.90
C ASP A 367 -24.11 -10.51 34.99
N GLN A 368 -24.11 -11.31 33.93
CA GLN A 368 -23.09 -11.25 32.89
C GLN A 368 -23.06 -9.88 32.19
N GLU A 369 -24.22 -9.37 31.80
CA GLU A 369 -24.34 -8.07 31.13
C GLU A 369 -23.80 -6.93 32.00
N ARG A 370 -24.13 -6.92 33.30
CA ARG A 370 -23.59 -5.94 34.24
C ARG A 370 -22.07 -6.01 34.33
N ARG A 371 -21.49 -7.22 34.45
CA ARG A 371 -20.03 -7.41 34.43
C ARG A 371 -19.40 -6.94 33.12
N PHE A 372 -20.06 -7.17 31.99
CA PHE A 372 -19.56 -6.75 30.69
C PHE A 372 -19.48 -5.22 30.60
N PHE A 373 -20.51 -4.50 31.04
CA PHE A 373 -20.49 -3.03 31.03
C PHE A 373 -19.48 -2.45 32.03
N GLU A 374 -19.32 -3.05 33.22
CA GLU A 374 -18.25 -2.68 34.16
C GLU A 374 -16.84 -2.91 33.58
N VAL A 375 -16.68 -3.91 32.70
CA VAL A 375 -15.44 -4.12 31.95
C VAL A 375 -15.25 -3.01 30.92
N LEU A 376 -16.27 -2.69 30.11
CA LEU A 376 -16.17 -1.64 29.07
C LEU A 376 -15.78 -0.28 29.67
N ASP A 377 -16.32 0.08 30.83
CA ASP A 377 -16.02 1.35 31.52
C ASP A 377 -14.54 1.49 31.95
N ARG A 378 -13.80 0.38 32.03
CA ARG A 378 -12.39 0.36 32.46
C ARG A 378 -11.41 0.17 31.30
N VAL A 379 -11.90 0.02 30.07
CA VAL A 379 -11.03 -0.14 28.90
C VAL A 379 -10.25 1.15 28.68
N ASP A 380 -8.93 1.01 28.60
CA ASP A 380 -8.00 2.06 28.21
C ASP A 380 -7.14 1.69 26.99
N ARG A 381 -7.08 0.41 26.63
CA ARG A 381 -6.30 -0.10 25.49
C ARG A 381 -6.94 -1.34 24.88
N PHE A 382 -6.53 -1.68 23.67
CA PHE A 382 -6.83 -2.96 23.04
C PHE A 382 -5.58 -3.53 22.36
N ASP A 383 -5.60 -4.84 22.09
CA ASP A 383 -4.64 -5.51 21.22
C ASP A 383 -5.32 -6.65 20.46
N VAL A 384 -4.68 -7.16 19.41
CA VAL A 384 -5.07 -8.39 18.73
C VAL A 384 -3.93 -9.40 18.84
N THR A 385 -4.20 -10.55 19.45
CA THR A 385 -3.21 -11.61 19.64
C THR A 385 -2.81 -12.26 18.30
N GLU A 386 -1.70 -12.99 18.27
CA GLU A 386 -1.22 -13.68 17.06
C GLU A 386 -2.25 -14.67 16.47
N ASP A 387 -3.09 -15.26 17.33
CA ASP A 387 -4.17 -16.16 16.95
C ASP A 387 -5.49 -15.42 16.63
N GLY A 388 -5.45 -14.10 16.53
CA GLY A 388 -6.55 -13.26 16.04
C GLY A 388 -7.63 -12.91 17.06
N ALA A 389 -7.38 -13.08 18.35
CA ALA A 389 -8.32 -12.66 19.39
C ALA A 389 -8.13 -11.18 19.71
N LEU A 390 -9.24 -10.41 19.75
CA LEU A 390 -9.25 -9.08 20.32
C LEU A 390 -9.21 -9.20 21.85
N VAL A 391 -8.29 -8.46 22.47
CA VAL A 391 -8.25 -8.29 23.93
C VAL A 391 -8.51 -6.83 24.28
N LEU A 392 -9.46 -6.62 25.19
CA LEU A 392 -9.73 -5.31 25.79
C LEU A 392 -8.99 -5.23 27.13
N ILE A 393 -8.23 -4.16 27.34
CA ILE A 393 -7.26 -4.03 28.42
C ILE A 393 -7.61 -2.80 29.26
N GLY A 394 -7.40 -2.91 30.58
CA GLY A 394 -7.44 -1.80 31.53
C GLY A 394 -6.27 -1.92 32.50
N GLY A 395 -5.37 -0.93 32.49
CA GLY A 395 -4.06 -1.04 33.14
C GLY A 395 -3.28 -2.24 32.61
N ASP A 396 -2.87 -3.13 33.52
CA ASP A 396 -2.10 -4.34 33.19
C ASP A 396 -2.99 -5.60 33.02
N ALA A 397 -4.31 -5.47 33.10
CA ALA A 397 -5.24 -6.59 33.09
C ALA A 397 -6.01 -6.72 31.77
N VAL A 398 -6.08 -7.93 31.22
CA VAL A 398 -7.05 -8.29 30.18
C VAL A 398 -8.44 -8.34 30.82
N LEU A 399 -9.34 -7.49 30.36
CA LEU A 399 -10.68 -7.35 30.90
C LEU A 399 -11.71 -8.16 30.11
N ALA A 400 -11.53 -8.31 28.82
CA ALA A 400 -12.36 -9.17 27.97
C ALA A 400 -11.57 -9.67 26.76
N THR A 401 -11.96 -10.85 26.29
CA THR A 401 -11.42 -11.47 25.08
C THR A 401 -12.55 -11.73 24.10
N ALA A 402 -12.31 -11.46 22.83
CA ALA A 402 -13.30 -11.60 21.77
C ALA A 402 -12.67 -12.16 20.49
N ARG A 403 -13.48 -12.81 19.65
CA ARG A 403 -13.09 -13.35 18.34
C ARG A 403 -14.10 -13.01 17.27
N ARG A 404 -13.68 -13.20 16.03
CA ARG A 404 -14.52 -13.08 14.84
C ARG A 404 -15.58 -14.19 14.78
#